data_AF-A0AA45GC05-F1
#
_entry.id   AF-A0AA45GC05-F1
#
_cell.length_a   1.000
_cell.length_b   1.000
_cell.length_c   1.000
_cell.angle_alpha   90.00
_cell.angle_beta   90.00
_cell.angle_gamma   90.00
#
_symmetry.space_group_name_H-M   'P 1'
#
loop_
_entity.id
_entity.type
_entity.pdbx_description
1 polymer ?
#
loop_
_entity_poly.entity_id
_entity_poly.type
_entity_poly.pdbx_seq_one_letter_code
_entity_poly.pdbx_strand_id
1 'polypeptide(L)'
;MTVPAGNAAKTAPGTVLSFGSTALLPASTFHPDRLAAYTVTGVRRAGKLPDSIAKGKGGTGYFVYLTVLSLDAQPMPAPDVLGVAGSVDGKQAALTVRSNSETPECVTHTPPKLMKRGESYSTCLVGLVGSGQEIRSGIYWANTTTNPELDYQAKPVVWTADGKPLPSAAPK
;
A
#
# COMPACT_ATOMS: atom_id res chain seq x y z
N MET A 1 -16.81 8.85 -3.96
CA MET A 1 -15.96 9.05 -2.76
C MET A 1 -16.01 10.52 -2.41
N THR A 2 -16.40 10.87 -1.19
CA THR A 2 -16.44 12.25 -0.70
C THR A 2 -15.09 12.60 -0.06
N VAL A 3 -14.51 13.73 -0.46
CA VAL A 3 -13.28 14.26 0.16
C VAL A 3 -13.67 14.80 1.54
N PRO A 4 -13.01 14.40 2.64
CA PRO A 4 -13.30 14.96 3.96
C PRO A 4 -13.13 16.49 3.96
N ALA A 5 -14.16 17.20 4.42
CA ALA A 5 -14.12 18.64 4.61
C ALA A 5 -13.45 18.95 5.96
N GLY A 6 -12.22 19.46 5.95
CA GLY A 6 -11.49 19.89 7.15
C GLY A 6 -10.02 19.48 7.14
N ASN A 7 -9.26 19.96 8.13
CA ASN A 7 -7.92 19.46 8.48
C ASN A 7 -8.08 18.01 8.95
N ALA A 8 -8.19 17.10 7.99
CA ALA A 8 -8.43 15.71 8.27
C ALA A 8 -7.18 15.14 8.96
N ALA A 9 -7.37 14.61 10.16
CA ALA A 9 -6.26 14.15 11.00
C ALA A 9 -5.52 12.99 10.31
N LYS A 10 -4.19 13.08 10.30
CA LYS A 10 -3.31 12.02 9.80
C LYS A 10 -3.60 10.71 10.53
N THR A 11 -3.69 9.60 9.81
CA THR A 11 -3.87 8.27 10.41
C THR A 11 -2.62 7.89 11.21
N ALA A 12 -2.81 7.54 12.49
CA ALA A 12 -1.70 7.22 13.38
C ALA A 12 -0.96 5.93 12.96
N PRO A 13 0.37 5.85 13.13
CA PRO A 13 1.11 4.60 12.97
C PRO A 13 0.52 3.46 13.84
N GLY A 14 0.51 2.24 13.31
CA GLY A 14 -0.05 1.05 13.97
C GLY A 14 -1.57 0.91 13.87
N THR A 15 -2.25 1.82 13.16
CA THR A 15 -3.70 1.70 12.91
C THR A 15 -3.99 0.47 12.05
N VAL A 16 -5.02 -0.29 12.43
CA VAL A 16 -5.55 -1.40 11.62
C VAL A 16 -6.91 -1.02 11.05
N LEU A 17 -7.09 -1.28 9.76
CA LEU A 17 -8.24 -0.92 8.96
C LEU A 17 -8.76 -2.14 8.18
N SER A 18 -10.05 -2.14 7.85
CA SER A 18 -10.58 -3.12 6.89
C SER A 18 -10.19 -2.73 5.45
N PHE A 19 -10.02 -3.71 4.57
CA PHE A 19 -9.91 -3.44 3.12
C PHE A 19 -11.08 -2.55 2.66
N GLY A 20 -10.77 -1.57 1.82
CA GLY A 20 -11.72 -0.54 1.36
C GLY A 20 -11.83 0.68 2.30
N SER A 21 -11.27 0.63 3.51
CA SER A 21 -11.20 1.81 4.39
C SER A 21 -10.05 2.74 3.98
N THR A 22 -10.27 4.05 4.09
CA THR A 22 -9.29 5.07 3.69
C THR A 22 -8.43 5.50 4.88
N ALA A 23 -7.11 5.59 4.68
CA ALA A 23 -6.17 6.22 5.59
C ALA A 23 -5.65 7.53 5.01
N LEU A 24 -5.37 8.50 5.88
CA LEU A 24 -4.76 9.78 5.52
C LEU A 24 -3.29 9.73 5.90
N LEU A 25 -2.43 9.57 4.91
CA LEU A 25 -1.02 9.24 5.10
C LEU A 25 -0.15 10.20 4.31
N PRO A 26 1.16 10.29 4.63
CA PRO A 26 2.05 11.10 3.83
C PRO A 26 2.00 10.76 2.34
N ALA A 27 1.85 11.79 1.52
CA ALA A 27 1.71 11.68 0.07
C ALA A 27 3.02 11.25 -0.61
N SER A 28 4.16 11.40 0.06
CA SER A 28 5.43 10.88 -0.44
C SER A 28 6.14 10.07 0.64
N THR A 29 6.73 8.97 0.20
CA THR A 29 7.44 8.02 1.08
C THR A 29 8.63 8.66 1.80
N PHE A 30 9.20 9.74 1.26
CA PHE A 30 10.38 10.42 1.82
C PHE A 30 10.10 11.84 2.32
N HIS A 31 8.87 12.34 2.19
CA HIS A 31 8.50 13.70 2.60
C HIS A 31 7.13 13.70 3.31
N PRO A 32 7.10 13.93 4.64
CA PRO A 32 5.91 13.73 5.47
C PRO A 32 4.90 14.89 5.42
N ASP A 33 5.22 15.96 4.69
CA ASP A 33 4.63 17.30 4.81
C ASP A 33 3.26 17.43 4.13
N ARG A 34 2.98 16.53 3.19
CA ARG A 34 1.74 16.50 2.42
C ARG A 34 0.96 15.23 2.73
N LEU A 35 -0.37 15.33 2.73
CA LEU A 35 -1.25 14.18 2.95
C LEU A 35 -1.92 13.74 1.65
N ALA A 36 -2.12 12.45 1.52
CA ALA A 36 -2.98 11.83 0.52
C ALA A 36 -3.88 10.77 1.18
N ALA A 37 -4.99 10.48 0.53
CA ALA A 37 -5.89 9.42 0.96
C ALA A 37 -5.51 8.12 0.24
N TYR A 38 -5.17 7.09 1.01
CA TYR A 38 -4.82 5.76 0.51
C TYR A 38 -5.90 4.77 0.92
N THR A 39 -6.34 3.95 -0.03
CA THR A 39 -7.32 2.89 0.21
C THR A 39 -6.81 1.61 -0.42
N VAL A 40 -6.44 0.62 0.40
CA VAL A 40 -6.16 -0.75 -0.09
C VAL A 40 -7.48 -1.49 -0.17
N THR A 41 -7.91 -1.85 -1.37
CA THR A 41 -9.21 -2.48 -1.61
C THR A 41 -9.19 -4.00 -1.47
N GLY A 42 -8.01 -4.60 -1.51
CA GLY A 42 -7.85 -6.02 -1.23
C GLY A 42 -6.50 -6.58 -1.65
N VAL A 43 -6.29 -7.83 -1.25
CA VAL A 43 -5.17 -8.65 -1.70
C VAL A 43 -5.74 -9.92 -2.32
N ARG A 44 -5.16 -10.36 -3.43
CA ARG A 44 -5.52 -11.63 -4.09
C ARG A 44 -4.28 -12.40 -4.46
N ARG A 45 -4.30 -13.73 -4.29
CA ARG A 45 -3.21 -14.58 -4.78
C ARG A 45 -3.07 -14.43 -6.28
N ALA A 46 -1.86 -14.14 -6.75
CA ALA A 46 -1.57 -14.20 -8.16
C ALA A 46 -1.56 -15.68 -8.59
N GLY A 47 -2.00 -15.96 -9.81
CA GLY A 47 -1.75 -17.25 -10.44
C GLY A 47 -0.24 -17.47 -10.66
N LYS A 48 0.10 -18.29 -11.66
CA LYS A 48 1.49 -18.41 -12.08
C LYS A 48 1.97 -17.05 -12.62
N LEU A 49 2.92 -16.43 -11.92
CA LEU A 49 3.58 -15.23 -12.42
C LEU A 49 4.56 -15.60 -13.56
N PRO A 50 4.71 -14.74 -14.57
CA PRO A 50 5.74 -14.89 -15.59
C PRO A 50 7.15 -14.92 -14.99
N ASP A 51 8.05 -15.67 -15.61
CA ASP A 51 9.45 -15.76 -15.16
C ASP A 51 10.18 -14.40 -15.22
N SER A 52 9.75 -13.51 -16.11
CA SER A 52 10.22 -12.12 -16.21
C SER A 52 9.96 -11.30 -14.93
N ILE A 53 8.88 -11.63 -14.20
CA ILE A 53 8.48 -10.99 -12.94
C ILE A 53 9.05 -11.76 -11.74
N ALA A 54 8.91 -13.09 -11.73
CA ALA A 54 9.39 -13.93 -10.64
C ALA A 54 10.92 -14.00 -10.57
N LYS A 55 11.62 -13.70 -11.69
CA LYS A 55 13.08 -13.71 -11.84
C LYS A 55 13.74 -14.99 -11.32
N GLY A 56 13.06 -16.14 -11.46
CA GLY A 56 13.53 -17.43 -10.95
C GLY A 56 13.67 -17.52 -9.42
N LYS A 57 13.19 -16.53 -8.66
CA LYS A 57 13.34 -16.48 -7.19
C LYS A 57 12.49 -17.51 -6.45
N GLY A 58 11.61 -18.23 -7.15
CA GLY A 58 10.57 -19.04 -6.53
C GLY A 58 9.64 -18.17 -5.67
N GLY A 59 8.58 -18.78 -5.13
CA GLY A 59 7.66 -18.11 -4.23
C GLY A 59 6.26 -17.90 -4.79
N THR A 60 5.42 -17.30 -3.96
CA THR A 60 4.00 -17.07 -4.25
C THR A 60 3.76 -15.59 -4.50
N GLY A 61 3.16 -15.28 -5.64
CA GLY A 61 2.75 -13.92 -5.99
C GLY A 61 1.40 -13.55 -5.41
N TYR A 62 1.21 -12.27 -5.13
CA TYR A 62 -0.06 -11.67 -4.73
C TYR A 62 -0.24 -10.30 -5.39
N PHE A 63 -1.46 -9.96 -5.75
CA PHE A 63 -1.87 -8.66 -6.23
C PHE A 63 -2.42 -7.85 -5.07
N VAL A 64 -1.91 -6.64 -4.89
CA VAL A 64 -2.36 -5.67 -3.90
C VAL A 64 -2.98 -4.49 -4.64
N TYR A 65 -4.28 -4.30 -4.46
CA TYR A 65 -5.05 -3.28 -5.16
C TYR A 65 -5.18 -2.04 -4.29
N LEU A 66 -4.87 -0.88 -4.84
CA LEU A 66 -5.01 0.38 -4.11
C LEU A 66 -5.53 1.53 -4.98
N THR A 67 -6.18 2.47 -4.31
CA THR A 67 -6.59 3.76 -4.84
C THR A 67 -5.96 4.87 -4.01
N VAL A 68 -5.44 5.88 -4.70
CA VAL A 68 -4.79 7.04 -4.11
C VAL A 68 -5.49 8.31 -4.56
N LEU A 69 -5.81 9.18 -3.61
CA LEU A 69 -6.53 10.42 -3.82
C LEU A 69 -5.67 11.60 -3.34
N SER A 70 -5.50 12.61 -4.20
CA SER A 70 -4.79 13.84 -3.84
C SER A 70 -5.67 14.74 -2.97
N LEU A 71 -5.07 15.27 -1.90
CA LEU A 71 -5.71 16.23 -0.99
C LEU A 71 -5.11 17.64 -1.12
N ASP A 72 -4.08 17.81 -1.96
CA ASP A 72 -3.37 19.07 -2.15
C ASP A 72 -4.29 20.11 -2.79
N ALA A 73 -4.36 21.30 -2.20
CA ALA A 73 -5.23 22.39 -2.66
C ALA A 73 -4.86 22.90 -4.07
N GLN A 74 -3.60 22.78 -4.46
CA GLN A 74 -3.07 23.15 -5.77
C GLN A 74 -2.63 21.89 -6.53
N PRO A 75 -2.51 21.94 -7.88
CA PRO A 75 -1.92 20.85 -8.64
C PRO A 75 -0.49 20.59 -8.17
N MET A 76 -0.22 19.38 -7.68
CA MET A 76 1.07 18.97 -7.12
C MET A 76 1.50 17.62 -7.68
N PRO A 77 2.78 17.22 -7.54
CA PRO A 77 3.22 15.87 -7.92
C PRO A 77 2.31 14.82 -7.28
N ALA A 78 1.86 13.87 -8.10
CA ALA A 78 0.96 12.80 -7.65
C ALA A 78 1.58 12.07 -6.45
N PRO A 79 0.76 11.71 -5.45
CA PRO A 79 1.26 10.95 -4.32
C PRO A 79 1.86 9.62 -4.80
N ASP A 80 2.96 9.18 -4.20
CA ASP A 80 3.63 7.93 -4.57
C ASP A 80 3.08 6.74 -3.77
N VAL A 81 3.43 5.53 -4.21
CA VAL A 81 3.00 4.25 -3.59
C VAL A 81 4.19 3.42 -3.12
N LEU A 82 5.39 4.01 -3.05
CA LEU A 82 6.61 3.27 -2.69
C LEU A 82 6.55 2.73 -1.26
N GLY A 83 5.87 3.45 -0.38
CA GLY A 83 5.60 3.05 0.99
C GLY A 83 4.45 2.06 1.16
N VAL A 84 3.82 1.59 0.08
CA VAL A 84 2.72 0.62 0.14
C VAL A 84 3.20 -0.76 -0.33
N ALA A 85 2.84 -1.81 0.41
CA ALA A 85 3.18 -3.18 0.05
C ALA A 85 2.15 -4.17 0.59
N GLY A 86 2.21 -5.41 0.11
CA GLY A 86 1.58 -6.53 0.80
C GLY A 86 2.42 -6.96 2.00
N SER A 87 1.81 -7.55 3.03
CA SER A 87 2.51 -8.16 4.16
C SER A 87 1.87 -9.47 4.63
N VAL A 88 2.74 -10.38 5.09
CA VAL A 88 2.37 -11.66 5.72
C VAL A 88 1.96 -11.48 7.18
N ASP A 89 2.63 -10.57 7.89
CA ASP A 89 2.52 -10.38 9.34
C ASP A 89 2.01 -8.98 9.74
N GLY A 90 1.76 -8.10 8.76
CA GLY A 90 1.32 -6.72 8.99
C GLY A 90 2.45 -5.79 9.42
N LYS A 91 3.70 -6.25 9.40
CA LYS A 91 4.87 -5.49 9.85
C LYS A 91 5.92 -5.36 8.76
N GLN A 92 6.25 -6.47 8.11
CA GLN A 92 7.28 -6.51 7.07
C GLN A 92 6.67 -6.43 5.69
N ALA A 93 7.20 -5.54 4.86
CA ALA A 93 6.82 -5.44 3.46
C ALA A 93 7.32 -6.67 2.68
N ALA A 94 6.41 -7.30 1.95
CA ALA A 94 6.77 -8.26 0.92
C ALA A 94 7.55 -7.56 -0.20
N LEU A 95 8.31 -8.34 -0.96
CA LEU A 95 9.04 -7.80 -2.10
C LEU A 95 8.03 -7.33 -3.17
N THR A 96 7.95 -6.02 -3.38
CA THR A 96 7.11 -5.44 -4.44
C THR A 96 7.85 -5.44 -5.77
N VAL A 97 7.23 -6.01 -6.80
CA VAL A 97 7.68 -5.99 -8.19
C VAL A 97 6.65 -5.28 -9.06
N ARG A 98 7.12 -4.61 -10.12
CA ARG A 98 6.21 -3.99 -11.09
C ARG A 98 5.55 -5.08 -11.92
N SER A 99 4.24 -4.95 -12.13
CA SER A 99 3.52 -5.72 -13.13
C SER A 99 4.02 -5.36 -14.53
N ASN A 100 3.86 -6.28 -15.48
CA ASN A 100 4.08 -6.06 -16.90
C ASN A 100 2.81 -6.43 -17.70
N SER A 101 2.87 -6.36 -19.03
CA SER A 101 1.74 -6.70 -19.91
C SER A 101 1.29 -8.16 -19.84
N GLU A 102 2.10 -9.05 -19.24
CA GLU A 102 1.81 -10.48 -19.11
C GLU A 102 0.95 -10.80 -17.87
N THR A 103 0.68 -9.80 -17.01
CA THR A 103 -0.18 -9.91 -15.82
C THR A 103 -1.36 -8.95 -15.90
N PRO A 104 -2.34 -9.17 -16.82
CA PRO A 104 -3.45 -8.25 -17.07
C PRO A 104 -4.37 -8.07 -15.85
N GLU A 105 -4.36 -9.03 -14.94
CA GLU A 105 -5.14 -9.00 -13.70
C GLU A 105 -4.62 -8.00 -12.65
N CYS A 106 -3.45 -7.43 -12.88
CA CYS A 106 -2.81 -6.45 -12.01
C CYS A 106 -2.17 -5.35 -12.86
N VAL A 107 -2.93 -4.37 -13.30
CA VAL A 107 -2.38 -3.27 -14.10
C VAL A 107 -1.71 -2.26 -13.17
N THR A 108 -0.38 -2.19 -13.21
CA THR A 108 0.37 -1.11 -12.55
C THR A 108 0.23 0.14 -13.42
N HIS A 109 -0.66 1.05 -13.02
CA HIS A 109 -0.76 2.35 -13.65
C HIS A 109 0.37 3.26 -13.17
N THR A 110 1.05 3.89 -14.13
CA THR A 110 1.92 5.03 -13.83
C THR A 110 1.03 6.18 -13.35
N PRO A 111 1.26 6.74 -12.16
CA PRO A 111 0.48 7.88 -11.71
C PRO A 111 0.66 9.06 -12.67
N PRO A 112 -0.36 9.94 -12.83
CA PRO A 112 -0.19 11.17 -13.58
C PRO A 112 0.93 12.02 -12.97
N LYS A 113 1.59 12.86 -13.77
CA LYS A 113 2.70 13.69 -13.26
C LYS A 113 2.24 14.64 -12.14
N LEU A 114 1.04 15.19 -12.28
CA LEU A 114 0.43 16.10 -11.34
C LEU A 114 -0.99 15.64 -11.04
N MET A 115 -1.45 15.91 -9.82
CA MET A 115 -2.83 15.72 -9.39
C MET A 115 -3.35 16.94 -8.65
N LYS A 116 -4.60 17.27 -8.89
CA LYS A 116 -5.37 18.28 -8.16
C LYS A 116 -6.17 17.63 -7.03
N ARG A 117 -6.63 18.44 -6.08
CA ARG A 117 -7.53 17.98 -5.01
C ARG A 117 -8.71 17.17 -5.58
N GLY A 118 -8.93 15.99 -5.01
CA GLY A 118 -10.04 15.13 -5.39
C GLY A 118 -9.79 14.27 -6.63
N GLU A 119 -8.70 14.49 -7.37
CA GLU A 119 -8.27 13.54 -8.40
C GLU A 119 -7.72 12.29 -7.73
N SER A 120 -7.96 11.14 -8.36
CA SER A 120 -7.48 9.84 -7.89
C SER A 120 -6.92 9.02 -9.03
N TYR A 121 -6.04 8.07 -8.67
CA TYR A 121 -5.67 6.98 -9.55
C TYR A 121 -5.72 5.67 -8.78
N SER A 122 -6.00 4.59 -9.51
CA SER A 122 -5.93 3.23 -8.99
C SER A 122 -4.73 2.53 -9.61
N THR A 123 -4.06 1.71 -8.82
CA THR A 123 -2.93 0.91 -9.30
C THR A 123 -2.89 -0.43 -8.59
N CYS A 124 -2.14 -1.36 -9.16
CA CYS A 124 -1.92 -2.67 -8.60
C CYS A 124 -0.43 -2.91 -8.41
N LEU A 125 -0.07 -3.44 -7.24
CA LEU A 125 1.29 -3.84 -6.87
C LEU A 125 1.36 -5.37 -6.84
N VAL A 126 2.46 -5.94 -7.33
CA VAL A 126 2.69 -7.39 -7.22
C VAL A 126 3.63 -7.63 -6.05
N GLY A 127 3.18 -8.33 -5.02
CA GLY A 127 3.99 -8.77 -3.90
C GLY A 127 4.48 -10.20 -4.09
N LEU A 128 5.75 -10.46 -3.79
CA LEU A 128 6.36 -11.80 -3.78
C LEU A 128 6.72 -12.19 -2.35
N VAL A 129 6.32 -13.39 -1.95
CA VAL A 129 6.67 -14.01 -0.66
C VAL A 129 7.21 -15.42 -0.86
N GLY A 130 7.86 -15.98 0.16
CA GLY A 130 8.39 -17.34 0.10
C GLY A 130 7.31 -18.41 -0.14
N SER A 131 7.72 -19.59 -0.60
CA SER A 131 6.81 -20.72 -0.79
C SER A 131 6.09 -21.07 0.52
N GLY A 132 4.76 -21.25 0.45
CA GLY A 132 3.93 -21.53 1.64
C GLY A 132 3.56 -20.31 2.48
N GLN A 133 4.04 -19.11 2.14
CA GLN A 133 3.60 -17.86 2.77
C GLN A 133 2.41 -17.24 2.04
N GLU A 134 1.65 -16.46 2.78
CA GLU A 134 0.45 -15.79 2.31
C GLU A 134 0.44 -14.33 2.70
N ILE A 135 0.29 -13.44 1.71
CA ILE A 135 0.01 -12.04 2.00
C ILE A 135 -1.44 -11.93 2.47
N ARG A 136 -1.61 -11.49 3.71
CA ARG A 136 -2.92 -11.37 4.38
C ARG A 136 -3.36 -9.93 4.59
N SER A 137 -2.46 -9.00 4.32
CA SER A 137 -2.67 -7.57 4.56
C SER A 137 -1.99 -6.70 3.51
N GLY A 138 -2.53 -5.50 3.33
CA GLY A 138 -1.76 -4.38 2.76
C GLY A 138 -1.19 -3.55 3.90
N ILE A 139 -0.03 -2.95 3.71
CA ILE A 139 0.60 -2.08 4.70
C ILE A 139 1.10 -0.78 4.07
N TYR A 140 1.07 0.29 4.86
CA TYR A 140 1.83 1.51 4.61
C TYR A 140 2.98 1.57 5.62
N TRP A 141 4.21 1.49 5.12
CA TRP A 141 5.45 1.27 5.90
C TRP A 141 6.55 2.28 5.55
N ALA A 142 6.16 3.49 5.15
CA ALA A 142 7.10 4.49 4.66
C ALA A 142 8.02 5.02 5.78
N ASN A 143 9.31 5.10 5.49
CA ASN A 143 10.26 5.84 6.33
C ASN A 143 10.20 7.33 5.97
N THR A 144 9.18 8.00 6.49
CA THR A 144 8.86 9.38 6.10
C THR A 144 9.61 10.43 6.92
N THR A 145 10.17 10.09 8.08
CA THR A 145 10.75 11.06 9.02
C THR A 145 11.47 10.36 10.18
N THR A 146 12.32 11.12 10.88
CA THR A 146 12.90 10.71 12.17
C THR A 146 11.97 11.00 13.36
N ASN A 147 10.78 11.60 13.15
CA ASN A 147 9.79 11.81 14.21
C ASN A 147 9.17 10.45 14.62
N PRO A 148 9.36 9.99 15.87
CA PRO A 148 8.81 8.72 16.33
C PRO A 148 7.28 8.62 16.29
N GLU A 149 6.56 9.75 16.34
CA GLU A 149 5.09 9.79 16.25
C GLU A 149 4.57 9.46 14.84
N LEU A 150 5.46 9.47 13.84
CA LEU A 150 5.19 9.20 12.43
C LEU A 150 6.02 8.00 11.93
N ASP A 151 6.44 7.11 12.84
CA ASP A 151 7.22 5.92 12.52
C ASP A 151 6.33 4.81 11.95
N TYR A 152 5.90 5.00 10.70
CA TYR A 152 5.16 4.00 9.94
C TYR A 152 6.03 2.78 9.59
N GLN A 153 7.36 2.90 9.61
CA GLN A 153 8.23 1.78 9.33
C GLN A 153 8.22 0.76 10.47
N ALA A 154 8.28 1.22 11.73
CA ALA A 154 8.18 0.35 12.90
C ALA A 154 6.72 -0.04 13.23
N LYS A 155 5.77 0.87 12.97
CA LYS A 155 4.34 0.65 13.22
C LYS A 155 3.52 0.96 11.95
N PRO A 156 3.47 0.03 10.98
CA PRO A 156 2.72 0.26 9.75
C PRO A 156 1.25 0.50 10.00
N VAL A 157 0.61 1.26 9.11
CA VAL A 157 -0.85 1.20 8.97
C VAL A 157 -1.19 -0.04 8.17
N VAL A 158 -2.11 -0.86 8.66
CA VAL A 158 -2.40 -2.18 8.12
C VAL A 158 -3.85 -2.24 7.64
N TRP A 159 -4.07 -2.76 6.44
CA TRP A 159 -5.38 -3.14 5.94
C TRP A 159 -5.53 -4.65 5.94
N THR A 160 -6.56 -5.18 6.59
CA THR A 160 -6.90 -6.61 6.62
C THR A 160 -8.34 -6.85 6.16
N ALA A 161 -8.70 -8.10 5.88
CA ALA A 161 -10.06 -8.43 5.39
C ALA A 161 -11.16 -8.06 6.39
N ASP A 162 -10.92 -8.21 7.68
CA ASP A 162 -11.90 -7.98 8.75
C ASP A 162 -11.59 -6.74 9.61
N GLY A 163 -10.53 -5.99 9.28
CA GLY A 163 -10.07 -4.83 10.06
C GLY A 163 -9.50 -5.18 11.44
N LYS A 164 -9.16 -6.45 11.69
CA LYS A 164 -8.55 -6.88 12.94
C LYS A 164 -7.04 -7.09 12.77
N PRO A 165 -6.25 -6.95 13.86
CA PRO A 165 -4.83 -7.26 13.82
C PRO A 165 -4.61 -8.70 13.37
N LEU A 166 -3.54 -8.93 12.59
CA LEU A 166 -3.17 -10.29 12.23
C LEU A 166 -2.78 -11.07 13.49
N PRO A 167 -3.14 -12.36 13.58
CA PRO A 167 -2.70 -13.20 14.68
C PRO A 167 -1.16 -13.17 14.72
N SER A 168 -0.58 -12.96 15.91
CA SER A 168 0.85 -13.17 16.06
C SER A 168 1.17 -14.61 15.66
N ALA A 169 2.12 -14.79 14.75
CA ALA A 169 2.65 -16.10 14.46
C ALA A 169 3.12 -16.71 15.79
N ALA A 170 2.53 -17.84 16.18
CA ALA A 170 3.02 -18.60 17.31
C ALA A 170 4.50 -18.93 17.05
N PRO A 171 5.40 -18.82 18.05
CA PRO A 171 6.76 -19.26 17.87
C PRO A 171 6.73 -20.74 17.46
N LYS A 172 7.42 -21.06 16.36
CA LYS A 172 7.81 -22.44 16.06
C LYS A 172 9.04 -22.80 16.88
#